data_AF-A0AAP0JGB6-F1
#
_entry.id   AF-A0AAP0JGB6-F1
#
_cell.length_a   1.000
_cell.length_b   1.000
_cell.length_c   1.000
_cell.angle_alpha   90.00
_cell.angle_beta   90.00
_cell.angle_gamma   90.00
#
_symmetry.space_group_name_H-M   'P 1'
#
loop_
_entity.id
_entity.type
_entity.pdbx_description
1 polymer ?
#
loop_
_entity_poly.entity_id
_entity_poly.type
_entity_poly.pdbx_seq_one_letter_code
_entity_poly.pdbx_strand_id
1 'polypeptide(L)'
;MTTRVLNVKIVGDLKAKKKVAVQGDVIDGNEKASTVEFFITCIQDFDIVNDLIHIRHSQIEKEFQLPVKAIGYYLVAKYITADVAGKFGIPVYTVSDNLVQETERKETQEENRMLNKSLQEHGSRLEKLEDIVIQAIGKTLPTFNNELNEDET
;
A
#
# COMPACT_ATOMS: atom_id res chain seq x y z
N MET A 1 -22.50 -29.30 -21.88
CA MET A 1 -21.22 -28.57 -21.93
C MET A 1 -20.70 -28.46 -20.50
N THR A 2 -19.38 -28.52 -20.31
CA THR A 2 -18.77 -28.39 -18.98
C THR A 2 -18.25 -26.97 -18.83
N THR A 3 -18.73 -26.26 -17.82
CA THR A 3 -18.27 -24.91 -17.50
C THR A 3 -16.81 -24.93 -17.04
N ARG A 4 -16.04 -23.90 -17.42
CA ARG A 4 -14.64 -23.72 -17.01
C ARG A 4 -14.27 -22.25 -16.95
N VAL A 5 -13.13 -21.95 -16.34
CA VAL A 5 -12.57 -20.59 -16.28
C VAL A 5 -11.13 -20.60 -16.80
N LEU A 6 -10.74 -19.56 -17.52
CA LEU A 6 -9.36 -19.32 -17.98
C LEU A 6 -8.81 -18.02 -17.40
N ASN A 7 -7.49 -17.83 -17.47
CA ASN A 7 -6.81 -16.57 -17.12
C ASN A 7 -7.16 -16.05 -15.72
N VAL A 8 -7.29 -16.96 -14.75
CA VAL A 8 -7.65 -16.60 -13.38
C VAL A 8 -6.52 -15.78 -12.75
N LYS A 9 -6.86 -14.64 -12.14
CA LYS A 9 -5.92 -13.77 -11.44
C LYS A 9 -6.53 -13.12 -10.20
N ILE A 10 -5.69 -12.86 -9.21
CA ILE A 10 -6.03 -12.07 -8.03
C ILE A 10 -5.74 -10.60 -8.35
N VAL A 11 -6.68 -9.70 -8.07
CA VAL A 11 -6.54 -8.26 -8.29
C VAL A 11 -6.82 -7.47 -7.00
N GLY A 12 -6.16 -6.31 -6.84
CA GLY A 12 -6.30 -5.44 -5.68
C GLY A 12 -5.02 -5.35 -4.83
N ASP A 13 -5.13 -4.69 -3.68
CA ASP A 13 -3.99 -4.47 -2.79
C ASP A 13 -3.73 -5.70 -1.90
N LEU A 14 -2.57 -6.32 -2.06
CA LEU A 14 -2.09 -7.40 -1.18
C LEU A 14 -1.56 -6.83 0.15
N LYS A 15 -2.41 -6.09 0.86
CA LYS A 15 -2.14 -5.57 2.21
C LYS A 15 -3.25 -6.01 3.17
N ALA A 16 -2.89 -6.35 4.40
CA ALA A 16 -3.88 -6.74 5.42
C ALA A 16 -4.95 -5.67 5.60
N LYS A 17 -6.21 -6.08 5.78
CA LYS A 17 -7.41 -5.22 5.86
C LYS A 17 -7.79 -4.50 4.56
N LYS A 18 -7.00 -4.62 3.48
CA LYS A 18 -7.42 -4.19 2.14
C LYS A 18 -8.24 -5.27 1.46
N LYS A 19 -8.88 -4.90 0.36
CA LYS A 19 -9.76 -5.76 -0.40
C LYS A 19 -9.06 -6.26 -1.65
N VAL A 20 -9.34 -7.52 -1.98
CA VAL A 20 -8.94 -8.17 -3.22
C VAL A 20 -10.15 -8.80 -3.88
N ALA A 21 -10.09 -8.97 -5.19
CA ALA A 21 -11.06 -9.70 -5.98
C ALA A 21 -10.35 -10.74 -6.85
N VAL A 22 -11.13 -11.65 -7.44
CA VAL A 22 -10.62 -12.63 -8.40
C VAL A 22 -11.34 -12.40 -9.72
N GLN A 23 -10.55 -12.37 -10.80
CA GLN A 23 -11.05 -12.28 -12.16
C GLN A 23 -10.71 -13.56 -12.90
N GLY A 24 -11.52 -13.91 -13.90
CA GLY A 24 -11.26 -15.02 -14.81
C GLY A 24 -12.28 -15.04 -15.94
N ASP A 25 -11.90 -15.61 -17.07
CA ASP A 25 -12.75 -15.69 -18.26
C ASP A 25 -13.62 -16.95 -18.18
N VAL A 26 -14.88 -16.79 -17.78
CA VAL A 26 -15.84 -17.89 -17.65
C VAL A 26 -16.36 -18.32 -19.02
N ILE A 27 -16.27 -19.63 -19.30
CA ILE A 27 -16.76 -20.25 -20.54
C ILE A 27 -17.90 -21.20 -20.17
N ASP A 28 -19.02 -21.07 -20.87
CA ASP A 28 -20.22 -21.89 -20.69
C ASP A 28 -20.76 -21.91 -19.23
N GLY A 29 -20.54 -20.83 -18.49
CA GLY A 29 -20.87 -20.70 -17.06
C GLY A 29 -21.56 -19.39 -16.69
N ASN A 30 -22.10 -19.36 -15.47
CA ASN A 30 -22.67 -18.19 -14.82
C ASN A 30 -21.70 -17.68 -13.75
N GLU A 31 -21.02 -16.57 -14.04
CA GLU A 31 -20.06 -15.94 -13.14
C GLU A 31 -20.66 -15.57 -11.77
N LYS A 32 -21.92 -15.11 -11.74
CA LYS A 32 -22.60 -14.71 -10.48
C LYS A 32 -22.92 -15.91 -9.58
N ALA A 33 -23.15 -17.08 -10.18
CA ALA A 33 -23.38 -18.32 -9.45
C ALA A 33 -22.08 -19.05 -9.11
N SER A 34 -20.94 -18.60 -9.65
CA SER A 34 -19.62 -19.18 -9.40
C SER A 34 -19.10 -18.73 -8.03
N THR A 35 -18.14 -19.49 -7.49
CA THR A 35 -17.60 -19.25 -6.16
C THR A 35 -16.07 -19.21 -6.16
N VAL A 36 -15.52 -18.51 -5.16
CA VAL A 36 -14.09 -18.47 -4.90
C VAL A 36 -13.83 -18.82 -3.43
N GLU A 37 -12.93 -19.77 -3.22
CA GLU A 37 -12.36 -20.07 -1.91
C GLU A 37 -10.95 -19.49 -1.83
N PHE A 38 -10.66 -18.80 -0.73
CA PHE A 38 -9.36 -18.22 -0.45
C PHE A 38 -8.61 -19.05 0.61
N PHE A 39 -7.32 -19.21 0.37
CA PHE A 39 -6.35 -19.88 1.23
C PHE A 39 -5.09 -19.02 1.36
N ILE A 40 -4.24 -19.33 2.34
CA ILE A 40 -2.88 -18.82 2.42
C ILE A 40 -1.86 -19.97 2.38
N THR A 41 -0.68 -19.69 1.87
CA THR A 41 0.44 -20.64 1.82
C THR A 41 1.79 -19.94 1.96
N CYS A 42 2.81 -20.67 2.41
CA CYS A 42 4.20 -20.18 2.48
C CYS A 42 4.96 -20.38 1.16
N ILE A 43 4.41 -21.17 0.22
CA ILE A 43 5.11 -21.63 -0.99
C ILE A 43 4.36 -21.12 -2.22
N GLN A 44 5.08 -20.52 -3.17
CA GLN A 44 4.48 -20.01 -4.40
C GLN A 44 4.13 -21.16 -5.37
N ASP A 45 5.04 -22.13 -5.50
CA ASP A 45 4.88 -23.33 -6.31
C ASP A 45 4.30 -24.50 -5.48
N PHE A 46 3.10 -24.30 -4.93
CA PHE A 46 2.48 -25.30 -4.05
C PHE A 46 1.87 -26.47 -4.88
N ASP A 47 2.05 -27.69 -4.39
CA ASP A 47 1.30 -28.84 -4.89
C ASP A 47 -0.04 -28.89 -4.14
N ILE A 48 -1.14 -28.96 -4.89
CA ILE A 48 -2.45 -28.34 -4.58
C ILE A 48 -3.15 -28.81 -3.27
N VAL A 49 -2.58 -29.73 -2.50
CA VAL A 49 -3.31 -30.49 -1.47
C VAL A 49 -2.78 -30.35 -0.04
N ASN A 50 -1.48 -30.13 0.20
CA ASN A 50 -0.92 -30.28 1.56
C ASN A 50 -0.54 -28.97 2.27
N ASP A 51 -0.35 -27.86 1.54
CA ASP A 51 0.26 -26.64 2.09
C ASP A 51 -0.69 -25.43 2.13
N LEU A 52 -2.00 -25.67 2.07
CA LEU A 52 -3.02 -24.61 2.03
C LEU A 52 -3.75 -24.47 3.36
N ILE A 53 -3.68 -23.27 3.96
CA ILE A 53 -4.47 -22.91 5.14
C ILE A 53 -5.72 -22.16 4.68
N HIS A 54 -6.89 -22.76 4.86
CA HIS A 54 -8.16 -22.13 4.48
C HIS A 54 -8.42 -20.85 5.28
N ILE A 55 -8.79 -19.78 4.58
CA ILE A 55 -9.11 -18.49 5.21
C ILE A 55 -10.57 -18.08 5.02
N ARG A 56 -11.20 -18.31 3.85
CA ARG A 56 -12.60 -17.94 3.60
C ARG A 56 -13.19 -18.53 2.31
N HIS A 57 -14.51 -18.70 2.27
CA HIS A 57 -15.31 -18.87 1.05
C HIS A 57 -16.09 -17.57 0.70
N SER A 58 -16.10 -17.17 -0.58
CA SER A 58 -16.80 -15.97 -1.09
C SER A 58 -17.45 -16.21 -2.46
N GLN A 59 -18.47 -15.42 -2.78
CA GLN A 59 -18.94 -15.30 -4.17
C GLN A 59 -17.99 -14.39 -4.95
N ILE A 60 -17.93 -14.57 -6.26
CA ILE A 60 -16.97 -13.89 -7.15
C ILE A 60 -17.23 -12.39 -7.26
N GLU A 61 -18.50 -12.02 -7.33
CA GLU A 61 -18.96 -10.63 -7.34
C GLU A 61 -18.60 -9.85 -6.06
N LYS A 62 -18.09 -10.53 -5.03
CA LYS A 62 -17.78 -9.93 -3.72
C LYS A 62 -16.28 -9.88 -3.49
N GLU A 63 -15.80 -8.66 -3.26
CA GLU A 63 -14.44 -8.43 -2.79
C GLU A 63 -14.19 -9.09 -1.43
N PHE A 64 -13.03 -9.69 -1.27
CA PHE A 64 -12.57 -10.29 -0.03
C PHE A 64 -11.61 -9.35 0.70
N GLN A 65 -11.95 -9.02 1.95
CA GLN A 65 -11.04 -8.25 2.81
C GLN A 65 -10.00 -9.18 3.45
N LEU A 66 -8.72 -8.91 3.18
CA LEU A 66 -7.60 -9.72 3.66
C LEU A 66 -7.49 -9.67 5.19
N PRO A 67 -7.46 -10.81 5.89
CA PRO A 67 -7.30 -10.82 7.33
C PRO A 67 -5.83 -10.56 7.70
N VAL A 68 -5.61 -10.07 8.92
CA VAL A 68 -4.25 -9.84 9.46
C VAL A 68 -3.42 -11.13 9.47
N LYS A 69 -4.05 -12.28 9.70
CA LYS A 69 -3.37 -13.60 9.66
C LYS A 69 -2.76 -13.96 8.30
N ALA A 70 -3.07 -13.23 7.23
CA ALA A 70 -2.51 -13.48 5.90
C ALA A 70 -1.13 -12.85 5.69
N ILE A 71 -0.69 -11.92 6.56
CA ILE A 71 0.59 -11.22 6.41
C ILE A 71 1.75 -12.23 6.37
N GLY A 72 2.66 -12.05 5.42
CA GLY A 72 3.82 -12.93 5.23
C GLY A 72 3.52 -14.24 4.51
N TYR A 73 2.30 -14.41 4.00
CA TYR A 73 1.89 -15.57 3.18
C TYR A 73 1.49 -15.12 1.77
N TYR A 74 1.57 -16.05 0.81
CA TYR A 74 0.93 -15.91 -0.49
C TYR A 74 -0.57 -16.16 -0.35
N LEU A 75 -1.36 -15.41 -1.12
CA LEU A 75 -2.79 -15.64 -1.24
C LEU A 75 -3.06 -16.63 -2.36
N VAL A 76 -3.88 -17.65 -2.09
CA VAL A 76 -4.34 -18.60 -3.10
C VAL A 76 -5.84 -18.47 -3.26
N ALA A 77 -6.29 -18.39 -4.51
CA ALA A 77 -7.69 -18.40 -4.87
C ALA A 77 -8.02 -19.66 -5.67
N LYS A 78 -9.05 -20.37 -5.21
CA LYS A 78 -9.67 -21.50 -5.91
C LYS A 78 -10.98 -21.04 -6.51
N TYR A 79 -11.01 -20.90 -7.83
CA TYR A 79 -12.17 -20.48 -8.60
C TYR A 79 -12.95 -21.72 -9.04
N ILE A 80 -14.25 -21.78 -8.70
CA ILE A 80 -15.14 -22.85 -9.12
C ILE A 80 -16.28 -22.24 -9.94
N THR A 81 -16.33 -22.53 -11.23
CA THR A 81 -17.42 -22.05 -12.07
C THR A 81 -18.71 -22.80 -11.81
N ALA A 82 -19.85 -22.14 -11.95
CA ALA A 82 -21.16 -22.77 -11.99
C ALA A 82 -21.77 -22.65 -13.40
N ASP A 83 -22.56 -23.63 -13.83
CA ASP A 83 -23.40 -23.51 -15.02
C ASP A 83 -24.77 -22.89 -14.69
N VAL A 84 -25.62 -22.71 -15.70
CA VAL A 84 -26.97 -22.14 -15.52
C VAL A 84 -27.92 -23.04 -14.72
N ALA A 85 -27.60 -24.32 -14.58
CA ALA A 85 -28.33 -25.27 -13.75
C ALA A 85 -27.75 -25.37 -12.32
N GLY A 86 -26.69 -24.61 -12.01
CA GLY A 86 -26.01 -24.60 -10.71
C GLY A 86 -25.02 -25.75 -10.52
N LYS A 87 -24.65 -26.48 -11.58
CA LYS A 87 -23.62 -27.51 -11.50
C LYS A 87 -22.23 -26.87 -11.55
N PHE A 88 -21.36 -27.28 -10.64
CA PHE A 88 -20.00 -26.79 -10.55
C PHE A 88 -19.05 -27.47 -11.56
N GLY A 89 -18.14 -26.69 -12.12
CA GLY A 89 -17.05 -27.12 -13.00
C GLY A 89 -15.80 -27.56 -12.25
N ILE A 90 -14.71 -27.74 -13.00
CA ILE A 90 -13.40 -28.09 -12.45
C ILE A 90 -12.80 -26.86 -11.76
N PRO A 91 -12.31 -26.97 -10.51
CA PRO A 91 -11.68 -25.86 -9.81
C PRO A 91 -10.37 -25.46 -10.48
N VAL A 92 -10.13 -24.16 -10.59
CA VAL A 92 -8.86 -23.59 -11.07
C VAL A 92 -8.23 -22.79 -9.94
N TYR A 93 -6.93 -23.01 -9.72
CA TYR A 93 -6.18 -22.35 -8.66
C TYR A 93 -5.27 -21.27 -9.26
N THR A 94 -5.14 -20.16 -8.56
CA THR A 94 -4.11 -19.14 -8.81
C THR A 94 -3.48 -18.71 -7.50
N VAL A 95 -2.19 -18.41 -7.54
CA VAL A 95 -1.43 -17.83 -6.44
C VAL A 95 -1.15 -16.35 -6.70
N SER A 96 -0.97 -15.56 -5.65
CA SER A 96 -0.51 -14.18 -5.78
C SER A 96 0.98 -14.13 -6.11
N ASP A 97 1.40 -13.12 -6.87
CA ASP A 97 2.82 -12.94 -7.23
C ASP A 97 3.69 -12.56 -6.02
N ASN A 98 3.09 -11.96 -4.99
CA ASN A 98 3.78 -11.45 -3.82
C ASN A 98 3.08 -11.88 -2.53
N LEU A 99 3.84 -11.81 -1.42
CA LEU A 99 3.33 -11.99 -0.07
C LEU A 99 2.40 -10.84 0.32
N VAL A 100 1.40 -11.14 1.15
CA VAL A 100 0.53 -10.11 1.76
C VAL A 100 1.35 -9.30 2.77
N GLN A 101 1.28 -7.97 2.63
CA GLN A 101 2.02 -7.02 3.46
C GLN A 101 1.15 -6.43 4.58
N GLU A 102 1.78 -5.72 5.50
CA GLU A 102 1.08 -4.92 6.50
C GLU A 102 0.44 -3.66 5.86
N THR A 103 -0.66 -3.19 6.46
CA THR A 103 -1.19 -1.86 6.14
C THR A 103 -0.53 -0.84 7.07
N GLU A 104 0.13 0.17 6.49
CA GLU A 104 0.71 1.29 7.24
C GLU A 104 -0.33 1.98 8.13
N ARG A 105 0.05 2.28 9.38
CA ARG A 105 -0.80 3.03 10.31
C ARG A 105 -0.86 4.50 9.88
N LYS A 106 -2.07 5.03 9.70
CA LYS A 106 -2.29 6.45 9.34
C LYS A 106 -1.80 7.43 10.41
N GLU A 107 -1.84 7.05 11.69
CA GLU A 107 -1.40 7.89 12.81
C GLU A 107 0.06 8.31 12.67
N THR A 108 0.94 7.37 12.30
CA THR A 108 2.36 7.62 12.08
C THR A 108 2.61 8.55 10.88
N GLN A 109 1.72 8.59 9.90
CA GLN A 109 1.86 9.47 8.72
C GLN A 109 1.42 10.91 9.04
N GLU A 110 0.33 11.07 9.79
CA GLU A 110 -0.17 12.39 10.19
C GLU A 110 0.76 13.04 11.22
N GLU A 111 1.24 12.28 12.22
CA GLU A 111 2.22 12.76 13.20
C GLU A 111 3.52 13.19 12.53
N ASN A 112 4.07 12.38 11.62
CA ASN A 112 5.28 12.75 10.87
C ASN A 112 5.04 13.98 9.97
N ARG A 113 3.85 14.11 9.38
CA ARG A 113 3.48 15.28 8.59
C ARG A 113 3.41 16.55 9.47
N MET A 114 2.82 16.45 10.66
CA MET A 114 2.75 17.57 11.61
C MET A 114 4.12 17.96 12.13
N LEU A 115 4.97 16.97 12.46
CA LEU A 115 6.33 17.20 12.94
C LEU A 115 7.19 17.92 11.90
N ASN A 116 7.15 17.47 10.65
CA ASN A 116 7.91 18.10 9.56
C ASN A 116 7.44 19.53 9.27
N LYS A 117 6.13 19.79 9.35
CA LYS A 117 5.58 21.15 9.20
C LYS A 117 6.06 22.07 10.32
N SER A 118 6.03 21.61 11.57
CA SER A 118 6.49 22.38 12.73
C SER A 118 7.98 22.74 12.61
N LEU A 119 8.82 21.77 12.22
CA LEU A 119 10.25 22.01 12.01
C LEU A 119 10.52 23.08 10.94
N GLN A 120 9.78 23.05 9.83
CA GLN A 120 9.91 24.04 8.76
C GLN A 120 9.50 25.45 9.21
N GLU A 121 8.42 25.57 9.99
CA GLU A 121 7.97 26.84 10.57
C GLU A 121 8.99 27.39 11.58
N HIS A 122 9.55 26.54 12.44
CA HIS A 122 10.59 26.94 13.38
C HIS A 122 11.87 27.39 12.66
N GLY A 123 12.31 26.67 11.63
CA GLY A 123 13.46 27.09 10.80
C GLY A 123 13.24 28.46 10.15
N SER A 124 12.07 28.68 9.55
CA SER A 124 11.72 29.95 8.90
C SER A 124 11.66 31.13 9.88
N ARG A 125 11.34 30.87 11.17
CA ARG A 125 11.35 31.89 12.22
C ARG A 125 12.77 32.26 12.64
N LEU A 126 13.69 31.29 12.66
CA LEU A 126 15.10 31.54 12.97
C LEU A 126 15.77 32.38 11.88
N GLU A 127 15.54 32.08 10.60
CA GLU A 127 16.06 32.90 9.49
C GLU A 127 15.59 34.36 9.58
N LYS A 128 14.31 34.58 9.89
CA LYS A 128 13.79 35.95 10.09
C LYS A 128 14.41 36.66 11.29
N LEU A 129 14.75 35.94 12.35
CA LEU A 129 15.43 36.52 13.51
C LEU A 129 16.88 36.86 13.18
N GLU A 130 17.57 36.03 12.40
CA GLU A 130 18.92 36.31 11.89
C GLU A 130 18.94 37.60 11.06
N ASP A 131 17.99 37.77 10.14
CA ASP A 131 17.86 39.01 9.35
C ASP A 131 17.62 40.25 10.22
N ILE A 132 16.77 40.15 11.25
CA ILE A 132 16.50 41.25 12.18
C ILE A 132 17.75 41.61 12.98
N VAL A 133 18.50 40.62 13.47
CA VAL A 133 19.73 40.83 14.22
C VAL A 133 20.80 41.46 13.34
N ILE A 134 20.96 40.99 12.09
CA ILE A 134 21.89 41.56 11.12
C ILE A 134 21.52 43.03 10.82
N GLN A 135 20.23 43.34 10.60
CA GLN A 135 19.78 44.71 10.38
C GLN A 135 19.97 45.62 11.61
N ALA A 136 19.79 45.07 12.82
CA ALA A 136 19.96 45.82 14.05
C ALA A 136 21.44 46.16 14.29
N ILE A 137 22.34 45.19 14.13
CA ILE A 137 23.79 45.36 14.32
C ILE A 137 24.40 46.23 13.22
N GLY A 138 23.94 46.09 11.96
CA GLY A 138 24.38 46.92 10.84
C GLY A 138 24.03 48.41 10.99
N LYS A 139 23.09 48.76 11.89
CA LYS A 139 22.71 50.14 12.22
C LYS A 139 23.47 50.72 13.42
N THR A 140 24.23 49.92 14.17
CA THR A 140 24.91 50.35 15.42
C THR A 140 26.41 50.51 15.32
N LEU A 141 27.04 50.21 14.18
CA LEU A 141 28.46 50.51 13.99
C LEU A 141 28.63 51.95 13.48
N PRO A 142 29.19 52.89 14.28
CA PRO A 142 29.64 54.14 13.73
C PRO A 142 30.74 53.84 12.70
N THR A 143 30.61 54.40 11.50
CA THR A 143 31.73 54.52 10.57
C THR A 143 32.81 55.35 11.26
N PHE A 144 33.81 54.68 11.83
CA PHE A 144 35.07 55.34 12.20
C PHE A 144 35.74 55.74 10.89
N ASN A 145 35.52 56.98 10.47
CA ASN A 145 36.36 57.63 9.47
C ASN A 145 37.74 57.79 10.10
N ASN A 146 38.69 56.96 9.68
CA ASN A 146 40.10 57.23 9.89
C ASN A 146 40.46 58.41 8.97
N GLU A 147 40.33 59.63 9.47
CA GLU A 147 41.12 60.76 8.96
C GLU A 147 42.56 60.55 9.45
N LEU A 148 43.34 59.84 8.64
CA LEU A 148 44.80 59.89 8.70
C LEU A 148 45.21 61.26 8.16
N ASN A 149 45.47 62.19 9.06
CA ASN A 149 46.21 63.42 8.74
C ASN A 149 47.63 63.01 8.33
N GLU A 150 47.94 63.17 7.05
CA GLU A 150 49.31 63.24 6.56
C GLU A 150 49.88 64.60 6.97
N ASP A 151 50.61 64.63 8.08
CA ASP A 151 51.59 65.69 8.34
C ASP A 151 52.79 65.44 7.41
N GLU A 152 52.82 66.16 6.29
CA GLU A 152 54.07 66.39 5.54
C GLU A 152 54.92 67.43 6.28
N THR A 153 56.20 67.08 6.42
CA THR A 153 57.33 67.83 6.99
C THR A 153 57.57 69.21 6.42
#